data_AF-A0A1T1H8Z7-F1
#
_entry.id   AF-A0A1T1H8Z7-F1
#
_cell.length_a   1.000
_cell.length_b   1.000
_cell.length_c   1.000
_cell.angle_alpha   90.00
_cell.angle_beta   90.00
_cell.angle_gamma   90.00
#
_symmetry.space_group_name_H-M   'P 1'
#
loop_
_entity.id
_entity.type
_entity.pdbx_description
1 polymer ?
#
loop_
_entity_poly.entity_id
_entity_poly.type
_entity_poly.pdbx_seq_one_letter_code
_entity_poly.pdbx_strand_id
1 'polypeptide(L)'
;MPRKIVSLDEYRSRIQNQETRVAWQDFPPVFIFRPLGAAKNHPKYELAKMQGSDIAAYKLVKDITPEQKISELSQILDGRSAHILPIHAIEEFGTNKIPAALAFYLANKLNCELCSDIVQANRPQRTGKGAFYRLSQYPFFDGKVVKGQNYVILAIALTGHPGAASLNIKDTMLNAIRDKHGDELNEWWKSEIGFGLDKLTQGEAGHLKKAPSFAEITSRVFAERPEE
;
A
#
# COMPACT_ATOMS: atom_id res chain seq x y z
N MET A 1 -11.32 -5.19 15.99
CA MET A 1 -11.04 -4.00 15.16
C MET A 1 -10.58 -2.88 16.07
N PRO A 2 -9.42 -2.27 15.83
CA PRO A 2 -9.10 -0.98 16.46
C PRO A 2 -10.20 0.03 16.14
N ARG A 3 -10.64 0.75 17.18
CA ARG A 3 -11.75 1.71 17.08
C ARG A 3 -11.29 3.15 16.85
N LYS A 4 -9.97 3.36 16.70
CA LYS A 4 -9.38 4.71 16.69
C LYS A 4 -8.07 4.71 15.89
N ILE A 5 -7.77 5.85 15.27
CA ILE A 5 -6.43 6.14 14.75
C ILE A 5 -5.39 6.05 15.87
N VAL A 6 -4.23 5.49 15.54
CA VAL A 6 -3.10 5.35 16.46
C VAL A 6 -1.88 6.07 15.88
N SER A 7 -1.04 6.62 16.75
CA SER A 7 0.23 7.24 16.33
C SER A 7 1.25 6.16 15.92
N LEU A 8 2.31 6.57 15.23
CA LEU A 8 3.39 5.65 14.88
C LEU A 8 4.08 5.09 16.13
N ASP A 9 4.25 5.89 17.17
CA ASP A 9 4.88 5.45 18.42
C ASP A 9 4.01 4.47 19.21
N GLU A 10 2.69 4.71 19.22
CA GLU A 10 1.74 3.75 19.79
C GLU A 10 1.81 2.42 19.01
N TYR A 11 1.83 2.47 17.68
CA TYR A 11 1.96 1.27 16.84
C TYR A 11 3.27 0.51 17.10
N ARG A 12 4.40 1.22 17.17
CA ARG A 12 5.73 0.65 17.49
C ARG A 12 5.76 0.00 18.87
N SER A 13 5.09 0.61 19.85
CA SER A 13 4.96 0.05 21.20
C SER A 13 4.19 -1.27 21.18
N ARG A 14 3.12 -1.39 20.38
CA ARG A 14 2.32 -2.62 20.25
C ARG A 14 3.10 -3.77 19.63
N ILE A 15 3.95 -3.49 18.64
CA ILE A 15 4.81 -4.49 18.01
C ILE A 15 6.11 -4.73 18.80
N GLN A 16 6.22 -4.21 20.02
CA GLN A 16 7.36 -4.42 20.93
C GLN A 16 8.70 -4.03 20.29
N ASN A 17 8.74 -2.91 19.56
CA ASN A 17 9.92 -2.43 18.83
C ASN A 17 10.44 -3.40 17.74
N GLN A 18 9.61 -4.35 17.29
CA GLN A 18 9.87 -5.03 16.03
C GLN A 18 9.81 -4.03 14.87
N GLU A 19 10.41 -4.41 13.74
CA GLU A 19 10.34 -3.57 12.55
C GLU A 19 8.89 -3.41 12.08
N THR A 20 8.52 -2.20 11.67
CA THR A 20 7.14 -1.89 11.25
C THR A 20 6.78 -2.46 9.88
N ARG A 21 7.77 -3.00 9.16
CA ARG A 21 7.63 -3.69 7.87
C ARG A 21 8.40 -5.00 7.89
N VAL A 22 8.07 -5.87 6.95
CA VAL A 22 8.79 -7.11 6.64
C VAL A 22 9.34 -7.06 5.23
N ALA A 23 10.40 -7.82 4.95
CA ALA A 23 10.92 -7.96 3.61
C ALA A 23 9.89 -8.68 2.71
N TRP A 24 9.79 -8.24 1.45
CA TRP A 24 8.83 -8.81 0.49
C TRP A 24 9.20 -10.22 0.00
N GLN A 25 10.48 -10.60 0.06
CA GLN A 25 10.99 -11.93 -0.29
C GLN A 25 10.57 -12.39 -1.70
N ASP A 26 9.73 -13.40 -1.82
CA ASP A 26 9.23 -13.99 -3.07
C ASP A 26 7.86 -13.46 -3.49
N PHE A 27 7.43 -12.31 -2.93
CA PHE A 27 6.12 -11.72 -3.23
C PHE A 27 5.94 -11.53 -4.75
N PRO A 28 4.80 -11.97 -5.32
CA PRO A 28 4.59 -11.94 -6.75
C PRO A 28 4.52 -10.50 -7.28
N PRO A 29 4.80 -10.27 -8.58
CA PRO A 29 4.57 -8.99 -9.20
C PRO A 29 3.13 -8.49 -9.01
N VAL A 30 2.97 -7.19 -8.79
CA VAL A 30 1.68 -6.54 -8.64
C VAL A 30 0.82 -6.80 -9.89
N PHE A 31 -0.37 -7.34 -9.66
CA PHE A 31 -1.37 -7.53 -10.70
C PHE A 31 -2.05 -6.20 -11.05
N ILE A 32 -1.76 -5.66 -12.24
CA ILE A 32 -2.38 -4.42 -12.71
C ILE A 32 -3.80 -4.72 -13.20
N PHE A 33 -4.78 -4.39 -12.36
CA PHE A 33 -6.19 -4.58 -12.67
C PHE A 33 -6.72 -3.56 -13.70
N ARG A 34 -6.37 -2.29 -13.50
CA ARG A 34 -6.75 -1.17 -14.37
C ARG A 34 -5.62 -0.16 -14.47
N PRO A 35 -5.49 0.55 -15.59
CA PRO A 35 -4.56 1.67 -15.68
C PRO A 35 -4.99 2.79 -14.73
N LEU A 36 -4.00 3.60 -14.35
CA LEU A 36 -4.21 4.77 -13.51
C LEU A 36 -5.29 5.69 -14.11
N GLY A 37 -6.20 6.16 -13.25
CA GLY A 37 -7.24 7.11 -13.65
C GLY A 37 -8.44 6.49 -14.36
N ALA A 38 -8.47 5.18 -14.62
CA ALA A 38 -9.58 4.52 -15.31
C ALA A 38 -10.96 4.78 -14.69
N ALA A 39 -11.03 4.94 -13.36
CA ALA A 39 -12.26 5.24 -12.65
C ALA A 39 -12.72 6.70 -12.80
N LYS A 40 -11.79 7.65 -12.98
CA LYS A 40 -12.07 9.11 -12.93
C LYS A 40 -13.01 9.57 -14.04
N ASN A 41 -12.98 8.90 -15.19
CA ASN A 41 -13.81 9.25 -16.35
C ASN A 41 -15.24 8.73 -16.25
N HIS A 42 -15.58 7.95 -15.22
CA HIS A 42 -16.89 7.37 -15.07
C HIS A 42 -17.90 8.39 -14.51
N PRO A 43 -19.12 8.54 -15.06
CA PRO A 43 -20.11 9.52 -14.58
C PRO A 43 -20.51 9.38 -13.11
N LYS A 44 -20.32 8.18 -12.54
CA LYS A 44 -20.60 7.89 -11.13
C LYS A 44 -19.39 8.08 -10.21
N TYR A 45 -18.23 8.48 -10.72
CA TYR A 45 -17.00 8.59 -9.94
C TYR A 45 -17.13 9.55 -8.77
N GLU A 46 -17.63 10.77 -9.01
CA GLU A 46 -17.80 11.77 -7.94
C GLU A 46 -18.78 11.29 -6.86
N LEU A 47 -19.91 10.69 -7.28
CA LEU A 47 -20.89 10.12 -6.34
C LEU A 47 -20.30 8.98 -5.50
N ALA A 48 -19.51 8.12 -6.13
CA ALA A 48 -18.87 6.96 -5.50
C ALA A 48 -17.67 7.33 -4.63
N LYS A 49 -16.92 8.38 -4.99
CA LYS A 49 -15.66 8.75 -4.34
C LYS A 49 -15.83 9.82 -3.26
N MET A 50 -16.70 10.81 -3.52
CA MET A 50 -16.78 12.03 -2.71
C MET A 50 -18.12 12.18 -2.00
N GLN A 51 -19.17 11.49 -2.45
CA GLN A 51 -20.51 11.59 -1.85
C GLN A 51 -20.98 10.32 -1.12
N GLY A 52 -20.20 9.24 -1.12
CA GLY A 52 -20.51 8.06 -0.30
C GLY A 52 -21.57 7.12 -0.87
N SER A 53 -21.91 7.22 -2.15
CA SER A 53 -22.98 6.41 -2.74
C SER A 53 -22.50 4.98 -3.08
N ASP A 54 -22.99 4.01 -2.32
CA ASP A 54 -22.69 2.57 -2.55
C ASP A 54 -23.22 2.09 -3.90
N ILE A 55 -24.42 2.54 -4.30
CA ILE A 55 -25.02 2.20 -5.61
C ILE A 55 -24.15 2.75 -6.75
N ALA A 56 -23.69 3.99 -6.63
CA ALA A 56 -22.80 4.60 -7.62
C ALA A 56 -21.46 3.86 -7.70
N ALA A 57 -20.91 3.45 -6.55
CA ALA A 57 -19.65 2.73 -6.49
C ALA A 57 -19.75 1.32 -7.09
N TYR A 58 -20.81 0.57 -6.76
CA TYR A 58 -21.04 -0.74 -7.36
C TYR A 58 -21.23 -0.64 -8.87
N LYS A 59 -22.02 0.33 -9.34
CA LYS A 59 -22.23 0.56 -10.78
C LYS A 59 -20.92 0.92 -11.48
N LEU A 60 -20.15 1.85 -10.92
CA LEU A 60 -18.82 2.21 -11.41
C LEU A 60 -17.91 0.99 -11.52
N VAL A 61 -17.79 0.21 -10.44
CA VAL A 61 -16.92 -0.97 -10.39
C VAL A 61 -17.33 -1.99 -11.44
N LYS A 62 -18.62 -2.30 -11.54
CA LYS A 62 -19.16 -3.23 -12.54
C LYS A 62 -18.82 -2.79 -13.96
N ASP A 63 -18.91 -1.49 -14.25
CA ASP A 63 -18.71 -0.93 -15.59
C ASP A 63 -17.22 -0.84 -15.98
N ILE A 64 -16.31 -0.59 -15.02
CA ILE A 64 -14.88 -0.45 -15.31
C ILE A 64 -14.09 -1.75 -15.16
N THR A 65 -14.70 -2.82 -14.67
CA THR A 65 -14.02 -4.09 -14.41
C THR A 65 -14.12 -5.03 -15.62
N PRO A 66 -13.01 -5.34 -16.31
CA PRO A 66 -13.02 -6.25 -17.45
C PRO A 66 -13.16 -7.69 -17.00
N GLU A 67 -14.05 -8.45 -17.63
CA GLU A 67 -14.20 -9.89 -17.35
C GLU A 67 -12.90 -10.66 -17.58
N GLN A 68 -12.13 -10.30 -18.62
CA GLN A 68 -10.81 -10.87 -18.87
C GLN A 68 -9.87 -10.76 -17.65
N LYS A 69 -9.87 -9.61 -16.95
CA LYS A 69 -9.01 -9.40 -15.77
C LYS A 69 -9.47 -10.20 -14.57
N ILE A 70 -10.78 -10.45 -14.44
CA ILE A 70 -11.31 -11.36 -13.43
C ILE A 70 -10.84 -12.79 -13.75
N SER A 71 -10.91 -13.22 -15.01
CA SER A 71 -10.43 -14.55 -15.42
C SER A 71 -8.94 -14.74 -15.18
N GLU A 72 -8.11 -13.74 -15.52
CA GLU A 72 -6.66 -13.75 -15.21
C GLU A 72 -6.41 -13.88 -13.70
N LEU A 73 -7.13 -13.11 -12.88
CA LEU A 73 -7.00 -13.20 -11.42
C LEU A 73 -7.46 -14.57 -10.89
N SER A 74 -8.54 -15.13 -11.44
CA SER A 74 -9.01 -16.48 -11.11
C SER A 74 -7.96 -17.55 -11.42
N GLN A 75 -7.29 -17.45 -12.56
CA GLN A 75 -6.16 -18.33 -12.92
C GLN A 75 -4.98 -18.18 -11.97
N ILE A 76 -4.67 -16.95 -11.53
CA ILE A 76 -3.64 -16.72 -10.52
C ILE A 76 -4.04 -17.38 -9.19
N LEU A 77 -5.30 -17.29 -8.78
CA LEU A 77 -5.77 -17.95 -7.56
C LEU A 77 -5.72 -19.48 -7.68
N ASP A 78 -5.93 -20.02 -8.88
CA ASP A 78 -5.83 -21.47 -9.16
C ASP A 78 -6.67 -22.32 -8.19
N GLY A 79 -7.91 -21.89 -7.95
CA GLY A 79 -8.84 -22.54 -7.02
C GLY A 79 -8.49 -22.44 -5.53
N ARG A 80 -7.39 -21.77 -5.16
CA ARG A 80 -7.03 -21.56 -3.76
C ARG A 80 -8.02 -20.62 -3.07
N SER A 81 -8.43 -20.97 -1.86
CA SER A 81 -9.20 -20.05 -1.00
C SER A 81 -8.38 -18.80 -0.71
N ALA A 82 -9.02 -17.64 -0.85
CA ALA A 82 -8.42 -16.35 -0.59
C ALA A 82 -9.44 -15.35 -0.02
N HIS A 83 -8.92 -14.39 0.73
CA HIS A 83 -9.66 -13.23 1.21
C HIS A 83 -9.40 -12.01 0.34
N ILE A 84 -10.45 -11.38 -0.19
CA ILE A 84 -10.34 -10.09 -0.87
C ILE A 84 -10.28 -9.00 0.19
N LEU A 85 -9.15 -8.29 0.27
CA LEU A 85 -8.88 -7.26 1.27
C LEU A 85 -8.87 -5.86 0.62
N PRO A 86 -9.90 -5.02 0.84
CA PRO A 86 -9.85 -3.60 0.46
C PRO A 86 -8.95 -2.82 1.42
N ILE A 87 -8.00 -2.06 0.88
CA ILE A 87 -7.29 -1.04 1.67
C ILE A 87 -8.23 0.13 1.97
N HIS A 88 -8.62 0.29 3.24
CA HIS A 88 -9.41 1.41 3.75
C HIS A 88 -8.96 1.77 5.17
N ALA A 89 -9.13 3.03 5.59
CA ALA A 89 -8.74 3.50 6.93
C ALA A 89 -9.84 3.28 7.98
N ILE A 90 -9.46 3.16 9.27
CA ILE A 90 -10.38 2.98 10.41
C ILE A 90 -11.52 4.01 10.41
N GLU A 91 -11.18 5.27 10.19
CA GLU A 91 -12.14 6.37 10.18
C GLU A 91 -12.76 6.61 8.80
N GLU A 92 -12.34 5.88 7.77
CA GLU A 92 -13.04 5.83 6.49
C GLU A 92 -14.09 4.72 6.51
N PHE A 93 -15.24 5.02 7.08
CA PHE A 93 -16.48 4.83 6.31
C PHE A 93 -16.60 5.94 5.27
N GLY A 94 -15.51 6.20 4.55
CA GLY A 94 -15.32 7.38 3.75
C GLY A 94 -16.41 7.50 2.71
N THR A 95 -16.60 8.73 2.22
CA THR A 95 -17.40 8.93 1.01
C THR A 95 -16.83 8.19 -0.20
N ASN A 96 -15.59 7.70 -0.11
CA ASN A 96 -14.96 6.86 -1.11
C ASN A 96 -15.33 5.39 -0.94
N LYS A 97 -16.45 4.99 -1.57
CA LYS A 97 -16.98 3.63 -1.55
C LYS A 97 -16.35 2.70 -2.59
N ILE A 98 -15.46 3.21 -3.44
CA ILE A 98 -14.89 2.46 -4.57
C ILE A 98 -14.09 1.22 -4.11
N PRO A 99 -13.16 1.30 -3.13
CA PRO A 99 -12.38 0.12 -2.70
C PRO A 99 -13.26 -1.00 -2.15
N ALA A 100 -14.23 -0.65 -1.29
CA ALA A 100 -15.17 -1.61 -0.71
C ALA A 100 -16.07 -2.25 -1.78
N ALA A 101 -16.60 -1.46 -2.71
CA ALA A 101 -17.41 -1.97 -3.82
C ALA A 101 -16.62 -2.92 -4.73
N LEU A 102 -15.34 -2.61 -5.01
CA LEU A 102 -14.45 -3.48 -5.79
C LEU A 102 -14.20 -4.80 -5.07
N ALA A 103 -13.91 -4.74 -3.77
CA ALA A 103 -13.69 -5.94 -2.96
C ALA A 103 -14.93 -6.84 -2.95
N PHE A 104 -16.10 -6.26 -2.70
CA PHE A 104 -17.37 -6.99 -2.73
C PHE A 104 -17.63 -7.60 -4.11
N TYR A 105 -17.46 -6.83 -5.19
CA TYR A 105 -17.69 -7.31 -6.54
C TYR A 105 -16.77 -8.49 -6.91
N LEU A 106 -15.47 -8.39 -6.59
CA LEU A 106 -14.50 -9.46 -6.84
C LEU A 106 -14.74 -10.69 -5.97
N ALA A 107 -15.05 -10.51 -4.69
CA ALA A 107 -15.38 -11.61 -3.77
C ALA A 107 -16.51 -12.47 -4.34
N ASN A 108 -17.59 -11.84 -4.81
CA ASN A 108 -18.71 -12.55 -5.43
C ASN A 108 -18.33 -13.20 -6.77
N LYS A 109 -17.57 -12.49 -7.64
CA LYS A 109 -17.18 -13.02 -8.95
C LYS A 109 -16.19 -14.19 -8.90
N LEU A 110 -15.36 -14.24 -7.85
CA LEU A 110 -14.32 -15.25 -7.66
C LEU A 110 -14.69 -16.29 -6.60
N ASN A 111 -15.89 -16.21 -6.01
CA ASN A 111 -16.31 -17.04 -4.88
C ASN A 111 -15.27 -17.04 -3.73
N CYS A 112 -14.74 -15.87 -3.43
CA CYS A 112 -13.78 -15.62 -2.37
C CYS A 112 -14.44 -14.92 -1.19
N GLU A 113 -13.85 -15.03 0.00
CA GLU A 113 -14.35 -14.34 1.19
C GLU A 113 -13.90 -12.87 1.19
N LEU A 114 -14.72 -11.98 1.77
CA LEU A 114 -14.37 -10.57 1.95
C LEU A 114 -13.67 -10.38 3.30
N CYS A 115 -12.45 -9.85 3.31
CA CYS A 115 -11.77 -9.44 4.54
C CYS A 115 -12.13 -8.00 4.88
N SER A 116 -12.71 -7.81 6.07
CA SER A 116 -13.20 -6.52 6.57
C SER A 116 -12.59 -6.12 7.91
N ASP A 117 -11.70 -6.95 8.45
CA ASP A 117 -11.11 -6.80 9.77
C ASP A 117 -9.71 -6.19 9.77
N ILE A 118 -9.04 -6.15 8.61
CA ILE A 118 -7.76 -5.47 8.41
C ILE A 118 -8.00 -4.07 7.82
N VAL A 119 -7.55 -3.04 8.54
CA VAL A 119 -7.81 -1.63 8.24
C VAL A 119 -6.55 -0.79 8.45
N GLN A 120 -6.40 0.29 7.69
CA GLN A 120 -5.30 1.24 7.87
C GLN A 120 -5.51 2.01 9.18
N ALA A 121 -4.53 1.94 10.07
CA ALA A 121 -4.65 2.41 11.45
C ALA A 121 -4.19 3.86 11.66
N ASN A 122 -3.54 4.49 10.67
CA ASN A 122 -3.15 5.89 10.70
C ASN A 122 -3.71 6.72 9.54
N ARG A 123 -3.53 8.04 9.62
CA ARG A 123 -3.80 8.99 8.53
C ARG A 123 -2.54 9.79 8.19
N PRO A 124 -1.68 9.26 7.31
CA PRO A 124 -0.41 9.92 6.98
C PRO A 124 -0.56 11.16 6.07
N GLN A 125 -1.78 11.62 5.74
CA GLN A 125 -2.05 12.84 4.95
C GLN A 125 -1.14 13.09 3.71
N ARG A 126 -0.97 12.06 2.88
CA ARG A 126 0.07 12.01 1.82
C ARG A 126 -0.29 12.74 0.52
N THR A 127 -1.47 13.36 0.43
CA THR A 127 -1.93 14.02 -0.80
C THR A 127 -1.04 15.21 -1.14
N GLY A 128 -0.51 15.27 -2.37
CA GLY A 128 0.42 16.31 -2.81
C GLY A 128 1.84 16.24 -2.23
N LYS A 129 2.13 15.27 -1.37
CA LYS A 129 3.43 15.13 -0.69
C LYS A 129 4.44 14.32 -1.50
N GLY A 130 5.72 14.67 -1.33
CA GLY A 130 6.89 14.10 -1.99
C GLY A 130 7.25 12.68 -1.54
N ALA A 131 8.31 12.12 -2.12
CA ALA A 131 8.73 10.75 -1.86
C ALA A 131 9.27 10.56 -0.43
N PHE A 132 10.04 11.51 0.11
CA PHE A 132 10.65 11.37 1.43
C PHE A 132 9.61 11.50 2.55
N TYR A 133 8.63 12.39 2.42
CA TYR A 133 7.43 12.46 3.26
C TYR A 133 6.71 11.12 3.23
N ARG A 134 6.52 10.56 2.04
CA ARG A 134 5.83 9.28 1.88
C ARG A 134 6.59 8.10 2.48
N LEU A 135 7.92 8.18 2.55
CA LEU A 135 8.80 7.19 3.19
C LEU A 135 8.81 7.33 4.71
N SER A 136 8.74 8.55 5.25
CA SER A 136 8.69 8.79 6.70
C SER A 136 7.27 8.65 7.27
N GLN A 137 6.25 9.02 6.49
CA GLN A 137 4.82 8.95 6.81
C GLN A 137 4.15 7.83 5.99
N TYR A 138 4.44 6.59 6.38
CA TYR A 138 3.89 5.40 5.73
C TYR A 138 2.60 4.91 6.40
N PRO A 139 1.67 4.31 5.62
CA PRO A 139 0.51 3.67 6.19
C PRO A 139 0.93 2.40 6.95
N PHE A 140 0.26 2.14 8.08
CA PHE A 140 0.33 0.87 8.78
C PHE A 140 -1.08 0.37 9.10
N PHE A 141 -1.20 -0.93 9.34
CA PHE A 141 -2.49 -1.63 9.37
C PHE A 141 -2.66 -2.36 10.68
N ASP A 142 -3.91 -2.54 11.08
CA ASP A 142 -4.29 -3.27 12.28
C ASP A 142 -5.53 -4.13 11.95
N GLY A 143 -5.66 -5.26 12.63
CA GLY A 143 -6.50 -6.38 12.22
C GLY A 143 -5.80 -7.71 12.38
N LYS A 144 -6.56 -8.81 12.35
CA LYS A 144 -6.02 -10.15 12.54
C LYS A 144 -5.54 -10.71 11.21
N VAL A 145 -4.23 -10.92 11.08
CA VAL A 145 -3.68 -11.70 9.97
C VAL A 145 -3.63 -13.18 10.37
N VAL A 146 -4.20 -14.05 9.53
CA VAL A 146 -4.20 -15.50 9.76
C VAL A 146 -3.01 -16.13 9.01
N LYS A 147 -2.11 -16.78 9.75
CA LYS A 147 -0.96 -17.47 9.15
C LYS A 147 -1.44 -18.58 8.20
N GLY A 148 -0.90 -18.60 6.98
CA GLY A 148 -1.25 -19.59 5.95
C GLY A 148 -2.50 -19.23 5.12
N GLN A 149 -3.19 -18.14 5.45
CA GLN A 149 -4.32 -17.66 4.67
C GLN A 149 -3.84 -16.83 3.48
N ASN A 150 -4.43 -17.04 2.30
CA ASN A 150 -4.16 -16.21 1.13
C ASN A 150 -5.00 -14.94 1.17
N TYR A 151 -4.40 -13.81 0.80
CA TYR A 151 -5.06 -12.52 0.68
C TYR A 151 -4.83 -11.91 -0.69
N VAL A 152 -5.91 -11.43 -1.33
CA VAL A 152 -5.84 -10.54 -2.49
C VAL A 152 -6.00 -9.11 -1.99
N ILE A 153 -4.88 -8.41 -1.85
CA ILE A 153 -4.84 -7.05 -1.34
C ILE A 153 -5.16 -6.06 -2.48
N LEU A 154 -6.23 -5.30 -2.33
CA LEU A 154 -6.64 -4.30 -3.32
C LEU A 154 -6.02 -2.95 -2.97
N ALA A 155 -5.06 -2.52 -3.80
CA ALA A 155 -4.41 -1.23 -3.68
C ALA A 155 -4.78 -0.30 -4.85
N ILE A 156 -4.95 0.99 -4.54
CA ILE A 156 -5.07 2.04 -5.55
C ILE A 156 -3.80 2.89 -5.49
N ALA A 157 -3.03 2.88 -6.58
CA ALA A 157 -1.89 3.77 -6.74
C ALA A 157 -2.28 5.02 -7.54
N LEU A 158 -1.76 6.18 -7.16
CA LEU A 158 -1.91 7.43 -7.92
C LEU A 158 -0.86 7.61 -9.02
N THR A 159 0.23 6.83 -8.95
CA THR A 159 1.34 6.83 -9.90
C THR A 159 1.94 5.43 -9.91
N GLY A 160 2.37 4.95 -11.08
CA GLY A 160 2.99 3.63 -11.20
C GLY A 160 3.75 3.54 -12.52
N HIS A 161 5.06 3.28 -12.45
CA HIS A 161 5.86 2.91 -13.62
C HIS A 161 5.76 1.39 -13.81
N PRO A 162 5.76 0.83 -15.04
CA PRO A 162 5.73 -0.61 -15.25
C PRO A 162 6.80 -1.39 -14.46
N GLY A 163 7.99 -0.78 -14.30
CA GLY A 163 9.08 -1.31 -13.47
C GLY A 163 8.85 -1.34 -11.95
N ALA A 164 7.75 -0.76 -11.45
CA ALA A 164 7.34 -0.80 -10.05
C ALA A 164 6.35 -1.95 -9.75
N ALA A 165 6.03 -2.79 -10.74
CA ALA A 165 5.23 -3.99 -10.53
C ALA A 165 5.97 -5.01 -9.63
N SER A 166 7.31 -5.04 -9.68
CA SER A 166 8.09 -5.80 -8.71
C SER A 166 8.25 -4.97 -7.44
N LEU A 167 7.63 -5.43 -6.34
CA LEU A 167 7.81 -4.81 -5.03
C LEU A 167 9.19 -5.13 -4.45
N ASN A 168 9.69 -6.35 -4.66
CA ASN A 168 10.98 -6.81 -4.17
C ASN A 168 12.10 -5.86 -4.61
N ILE A 169 12.83 -5.34 -3.62
CA ILE A 169 14.09 -4.66 -3.87
C ILE A 169 15.12 -5.68 -4.37
N LYS A 170 15.83 -5.34 -5.44
CA LYS A 170 16.91 -6.18 -5.99
C LYS A 170 18.20 -5.95 -5.21
N ASP A 171 19.01 -7.00 -5.04
CA ASP A 171 20.35 -6.89 -4.42
C ASP A 171 21.23 -5.85 -5.12
N THR A 172 21.11 -5.73 -6.44
CA THR A 172 21.82 -4.70 -7.21
C THR A 172 21.41 -3.28 -6.84
N MET A 173 20.17 -3.05 -6.41
CA MET A 173 19.70 -1.77 -5.89
C MET A 173 20.25 -1.54 -4.48
N LEU A 174 20.21 -2.55 -3.60
CA LEU A 174 20.77 -2.47 -2.25
C LEU A 174 22.27 -2.15 -2.28
N ASN A 175 23.03 -2.91 -3.07
CA ASN A 175 24.46 -2.68 -3.26
C ASN A 175 24.72 -1.27 -3.81
N ALA A 176 23.97 -0.82 -4.82
CA ALA A 176 24.14 0.53 -5.36
C ALA A 176 23.81 1.65 -4.36
N ILE A 177 22.89 1.41 -3.41
CA ILE A 177 22.60 2.35 -2.32
C ILE A 177 23.76 2.35 -1.31
N ARG A 178 24.22 1.17 -0.91
CA ARG A 178 25.35 1.01 0.01
C ARG A 178 26.63 1.62 -0.54
N ASP A 179 27.00 1.28 -1.78
CA ASP A 179 28.22 1.77 -2.43
C ASP A 179 28.23 3.31 -2.54
N LYS A 180 27.04 3.93 -2.61
CA LYS A 180 26.90 5.38 -2.72
C LYS A 180 26.84 6.10 -1.37
N HIS A 181 26.16 5.51 -0.39
CA HIS A 181 25.75 6.20 0.85
C HIS A 181 26.33 5.60 2.13
N GLY A 182 27.10 4.51 2.01
CA GLY A 182 27.67 3.79 3.14
C GLY A 182 26.69 2.83 3.82
N ASP A 183 27.23 1.95 4.66
CA ASP A 183 26.46 0.99 5.46
C ASP A 183 25.67 1.69 6.59
N GLU A 184 26.18 2.84 7.06
CA GLU A 184 25.58 3.64 8.11
C GLU A 184 24.17 4.14 7.78
N LEU A 185 23.85 4.29 6.49
CA LEU A 185 22.51 4.68 6.06
C LEU A 185 21.46 3.67 6.54
N ASN A 186 21.75 2.37 6.49
CA ASN A 186 20.79 1.34 6.90
C ASN A 186 20.52 1.38 8.41
N GLU A 187 21.56 1.59 9.21
CA GLU A 187 21.43 1.68 10.67
C GLU A 187 20.69 2.95 11.07
N TRP A 188 20.99 4.09 10.45
CA TRP A 188 20.21 5.31 10.63
C TRP A 188 18.76 5.12 10.19
N TRP A 189 18.52 4.48 9.04
CA TRP A 189 17.18 4.25 8.50
C TRP A 189 16.33 3.38 9.43
N LYS A 190 16.91 2.31 10.01
CA LYS A 190 16.23 1.48 11.02
C LYS A 190 15.86 2.31 12.25
N SER A 191 16.79 3.11 12.77
CA SER A 191 16.55 3.95 13.95
C SER A 191 15.48 5.00 13.69
N GLU A 192 15.54 5.66 12.54
CA GLU A 192 14.71 6.81 12.22
C GLU A 192 13.31 6.42 11.71
N ILE A 193 13.26 5.43 10.82
CA ILE A 193 12.04 5.03 10.10
C ILE A 193 11.40 3.78 10.72
N GLY A 194 12.19 2.90 11.34
CA GLY A 194 11.71 1.73 12.08
C GLY A 194 11.76 0.40 11.32
N PHE A 195 12.51 0.31 10.21
CA PHE A 195 12.74 -0.93 9.46
C PHE A 195 13.99 -0.78 8.57
N GLY A 196 14.62 -1.88 8.14
CA GLY A 196 15.80 -1.88 7.26
C GLY A 196 15.53 -1.56 5.77
N LEU A 197 16.57 -1.14 5.04
CA LEU A 197 16.49 -0.80 3.61
C LEU A 197 16.02 -1.99 2.73
N ASP A 198 16.26 -3.22 3.19
CA ASP A 198 15.82 -4.48 2.57
C ASP A 198 14.28 -4.62 2.52
N LYS A 199 13.55 -3.76 3.24
CA LYS A 199 12.08 -3.78 3.36
C LYS A 199 11.41 -2.63 2.60
N LEU A 200 12.20 -1.86 1.86
CA LEU A 200 11.69 -0.90 0.89
C LEU A 200 11.19 -1.63 -0.35
N THR A 201 10.21 -1.04 -1.01
CA THR A 201 9.90 -1.45 -2.38
C THR A 201 11.00 -1.01 -3.34
N GLN A 202 11.13 -1.67 -4.50
CA GLN A 202 12.06 -1.26 -5.56
C GLN A 202 11.91 0.23 -5.95
N GLY A 203 10.66 0.74 -5.97
CA GLY A 203 10.37 2.13 -6.27
C GLY A 203 10.83 3.10 -5.17
N GLU A 204 10.57 2.75 -3.91
CA GLU A 204 11.02 3.50 -2.72
C GLU A 204 12.55 3.57 -2.66
N ALA A 205 13.24 2.45 -2.85
CA ALA A 205 14.70 2.37 -2.88
C ALA A 205 15.31 3.23 -4.01
N GLY A 206 14.61 3.35 -5.14
CA GLY A 206 15.01 4.22 -6.23
C GLY A 206 15.13 5.70 -5.83
N HIS A 207 14.36 6.17 -4.85
CA HIS A 207 14.49 7.55 -4.34
C HIS A 207 15.77 7.74 -3.52
N LEU A 208 16.15 6.75 -2.70
CA LEU A 208 17.41 6.78 -1.95
C LEU A 208 18.62 6.71 -2.88
N LYS A 209 18.60 5.81 -3.87
CA LYS A 209 19.68 5.73 -4.87
C LYS A 209 19.89 7.06 -5.63
N LYS A 210 18.78 7.72 -5.99
CA LYS A 210 18.82 9.01 -6.71
C LYS A 210 19.32 10.16 -5.86
N ALA A 211 19.14 10.11 -4.53
CA ALA A 211 19.61 11.15 -3.64
C ALA A 211 21.14 11.37 -3.81
N PRO A 212 21.62 12.61 -3.84
CA PRO A 212 23.05 12.94 -3.98
C PRO A 212 23.96 12.28 -2.94
N SER A 213 23.55 12.26 -1.67
CA SER A 213 24.37 11.79 -0.54
C SER A 213 23.49 11.32 0.63
N PHE A 214 24.10 10.66 1.61
CA PHE A 214 23.45 10.32 2.88
C PHE A 214 22.92 11.58 3.60
N ALA A 215 23.70 12.67 3.67
CA ALA A 215 23.29 13.92 4.29
C ALA A 215 22.03 14.53 3.65
N GLU A 216 21.87 14.40 2.32
CA GLU A 216 20.68 14.88 1.63
C GLU A 216 19.45 14.00 1.91
N ILE A 217 19.64 12.68 2.12
CA ILE A 217 18.57 11.78 2.54
C ILE A 217 18.05 12.20 3.91
N THR A 218 18.94 12.38 4.89
CA THR A 218 18.54 12.73 6.26
C THR A 218 17.87 14.11 6.30
N SER A 219 18.46 15.09 5.63
CA SER A 219 17.91 16.45 5.49
C SER A 219 16.47 16.44 4.96
N ARG A 220 16.21 15.70 3.87
CA ARG A 220 14.85 15.60 3.29
C ARG A 220 13.86 14.88 4.18
N VAL A 221 14.29 13.82 4.87
CA VAL A 221 13.43 13.11 5.82
C VAL A 221 13.02 14.04 6.96
N PHE A 222 13.96 14.81 7.52
CA PHE A 222 13.68 15.77 8.59
C PHE A 222 12.82 16.95 8.11
N ALA A 223 13.14 17.54 6.96
CA ALA A 223 12.38 18.65 6.40
C ALA A 223 10.92 18.28 6.05
N GLU A 224 10.67 17.02 5.72
CA GLU A 224 9.34 16.52 5.40
C GLU A 224 8.61 15.90 6.62
N ARG A 225 9.16 15.96 7.84
CA ARG A 225 8.42 15.52 9.03
C ARG A 225 7.34 16.53 9.41
N PRO A 226 6.10 16.07 9.68
CA PRO A 226 5.12 16.93 10.33
C PRO A 226 5.60 17.28 11.74
N GLU A 227 5.35 18.52 12.17
CA GLU A 227 5.46 18.89 13.58
C GLU A 227 4.45 18.05 14.38
N GLU A 228 4.89 17.54 15.55
CA GLU A 228 4.09 16.69 16.44
C GLU A 228 2.92 17.43 17.08
#